data_AF-A0A0J9W3S8-F1
#
_entry.id   AF-A0A0J9W3S8-F1
#
_cell.length_a   1.000
_cell.length_b   1.000
_cell.length_c   1.000
_cell.angle_alpha   90.00
_cell.angle_beta   90.00
_cell.angle_gamma   90.00
#
_symmetry.space_group_name_H-M   'P 1'
#
loop_
_entity.id
_entity.type
_entity.pdbx_description
1 polymer ?
#
loop_
_entity_poly.entity_id
_entity_poly.type
_entity_poly.pdbx_seq_one_letter_code
_entity_poly.pdbx_strand_id
1 'polypeptide(L)'
;MSGIQNTEWNENDVLDFLIENRIGRGIFYDMLETSDTSKSYDEYCGTAQEPLQNNRLVRNICATILNYLETIYSKSEHQNDAYDVCKLLNYWVYNSLNNVLHFSNSNNFNKISKVHGDIVIRWNNFNEDKLKETENKTCKPIINIAAYNDWEKRKELYEYYVDYSPIKTFLDFYPQGCRKFYHYVESKKKLYEHFKKPCTSDKKKGCPDFYEQCEKYDPDIILPTLKCRQEIINERKEAEHSALQRAKAHSVDDPNAQDESDDIKSFGASKLNKNSNNIRMYGNVLLGVVATSMTSGALYRVNINSLIQINRIS
;
A
#
# COMPACT_ATOMS: atom_id res chain seq x y z
N MET A 1 -29.94 7.53 12.04
CA MET A 1 -29.40 7.15 10.72
C MET A 1 -27.98 6.66 10.93
N SER A 2 -27.73 5.39 10.58
CA SER A 2 -26.43 4.72 10.70
C SER A 2 -25.35 5.54 9.98
N GLY A 3 -24.36 6.01 10.72
CA GLY A 3 -23.16 6.59 10.13
C GLY A 3 -22.38 5.48 9.46
N ILE A 4 -22.41 5.45 8.13
CA ILE A 4 -21.56 4.55 7.35
C ILE A 4 -20.11 4.98 7.63
N GLN A 5 -19.44 4.30 8.53
CA GLN A 5 -17.98 4.28 8.59
C GLN A 5 -17.51 3.62 7.30
N ASN A 6 -17.37 4.42 6.25
CA ASN A 6 -16.78 4.00 5.00
C ASN A 6 -15.27 3.91 5.25
N THR A 7 -14.79 2.72 5.61
CA THR A 7 -13.35 2.50 5.79
C THR A 7 -12.67 2.77 4.46
N GLU A 8 -11.72 3.73 4.49
CA GLU A 8 -10.88 4.07 3.35
C GLU A 8 -10.11 2.82 2.92
N TRP A 9 -10.01 2.59 1.60
CA TRP A 9 -9.22 1.48 1.07
C TRP A 9 -7.75 1.64 1.47
N ASN A 10 -7.22 0.63 2.16
CA ASN A 10 -5.79 0.42 2.33
C ASN A 10 -5.27 -0.59 1.27
N GLU A 11 -3.97 -0.93 1.32
CA GLU A 11 -3.35 -1.86 0.35
C GLU A 11 -3.99 -3.25 0.31
N ASN A 12 -4.46 -3.76 1.45
CA ASN A 12 -5.15 -5.05 1.50
C ASN A 12 -6.55 -4.94 0.90
N ASP A 13 -7.30 -3.86 1.20
CA ASP A 13 -8.63 -3.66 0.59
C ASP A 13 -8.55 -3.56 -0.94
N VAL A 14 -7.47 -2.95 -1.46
CA VAL A 14 -7.21 -2.88 -2.90
C VAL A 14 -6.87 -4.25 -3.46
N LEU A 15 -6.00 -5.02 -2.79
CA LEU A 15 -5.68 -6.38 -3.23
C LEU A 15 -6.93 -7.28 -3.24
N ASP A 16 -7.74 -7.25 -2.19
CA ASP A 16 -9.00 -7.99 -2.09
C ASP A 16 -9.95 -7.61 -3.24
N PHE A 17 -10.12 -6.30 -3.49
CA PHE A 17 -10.91 -5.81 -4.61
C PHE A 17 -10.39 -6.35 -5.95
N LEU A 18 -9.08 -6.38 -6.17
CA LEU A 18 -8.48 -6.89 -7.41
C LEU A 18 -8.67 -8.41 -7.57
N ILE A 19 -8.57 -9.18 -6.47
CA ILE A 19 -8.79 -10.64 -6.47
C ILE A 19 -10.26 -10.94 -6.78
N GLU A 20 -11.19 -10.32 -6.04
CA GLU A 20 -12.64 -10.51 -6.20
C GLU A 20 -13.11 -10.21 -7.61
N ASN A 21 -12.56 -9.17 -8.23
CA ASN A 21 -12.94 -8.73 -9.57
C ASN A 21 -12.05 -9.30 -10.67
N ARG A 22 -11.10 -10.19 -10.34
CA ARG A 22 -10.15 -10.82 -11.29
C ARG A 22 -9.44 -9.76 -12.16
N ILE A 23 -8.72 -8.85 -11.52
CA ILE A 23 -8.04 -7.72 -12.17
C ILE A 23 -6.52 -7.80 -11.91
N GLY A 24 -5.72 -7.69 -12.98
CA GLY A 24 -4.28 -7.36 -12.92
C GLY A 24 -3.50 -8.09 -11.82
N ARG A 25 -2.90 -7.33 -10.90
CA ARG A 25 -2.12 -7.84 -9.76
C ARG A 25 -2.88 -8.86 -8.91
N GLY A 26 -4.20 -8.72 -8.75
CA GLY A 26 -5.02 -9.66 -7.98
C GLY A 26 -4.99 -11.07 -8.58
N ILE A 27 -5.15 -11.21 -9.90
CA ILE A 27 -5.00 -12.51 -10.57
C ILE A 27 -3.58 -13.05 -10.39
N PHE A 28 -2.60 -12.18 -10.55
CA PHE A 28 -1.20 -12.56 -10.46
C PHE A 28 -0.82 -13.08 -9.07
N TYR A 29 -1.21 -12.37 -8.00
CA TYR A 29 -0.90 -12.79 -6.64
C TYR A 29 -1.69 -14.03 -6.22
N ASP A 30 -2.99 -14.12 -6.56
CA ASP A 30 -3.80 -15.32 -6.31
C ASP A 30 -3.17 -16.56 -6.96
N MET A 31 -2.66 -16.44 -8.19
CA MET A 31 -1.95 -17.50 -8.89
C MET A 31 -0.65 -17.91 -8.17
N LEU A 32 0.16 -16.96 -7.69
CA LEU A 32 1.39 -17.27 -6.97
C LEU A 32 1.09 -17.95 -5.62
N GLU A 33 0.05 -17.50 -4.92
CA GLU A 33 -0.34 -18.02 -3.60
C GLU A 33 -1.00 -19.41 -3.67
N THR A 34 -1.71 -19.70 -4.75
CA THR A 34 -2.38 -20.99 -4.98
C THR A 34 -1.53 -21.98 -5.80
N SER A 35 -0.33 -21.59 -6.24
CA SER A 35 0.55 -22.45 -7.03
C SER A 35 0.96 -23.69 -6.24
N ASP A 36 0.69 -24.86 -6.79
CA ASP A 36 1.25 -26.11 -6.31
C ASP A 36 2.77 -26.11 -6.46
N THR A 37 3.47 -26.65 -5.46
CA THR A 37 4.93 -26.75 -5.49
C THR A 37 5.34 -28.14 -5.98
N SER A 38 5.84 -28.21 -7.22
CA SER A 38 6.32 -29.45 -7.84
C SER A 38 7.64 -29.92 -7.22
N LYS A 39 7.87 -31.24 -7.21
CA LYS A 39 9.17 -31.85 -6.87
C LYS A 39 10.23 -31.63 -7.96
N SER A 40 9.84 -31.20 -9.17
CA SER A 40 10.78 -30.87 -10.25
C SER A 40 11.75 -29.75 -9.87
N TYR A 41 11.41 -28.93 -8.86
CA TYR A 41 12.24 -27.84 -8.37
C TYR A 41 13.11 -28.20 -7.17
N ASP A 42 13.06 -29.45 -6.68
CA ASP A 42 13.81 -29.88 -5.49
C ASP A 42 15.34 -29.73 -5.67
N GLU A 43 15.84 -29.87 -6.90
CA GLU A 43 17.26 -29.65 -7.26
C GLU A 43 17.74 -28.23 -6.88
N TYR A 44 16.86 -27.23 -7.02
CA TYR A 44 17.17 -25.82 -6.76
C TYR A 44 16.72 -25.39 -5.36
N CYS A 45 15.52 -25.81 -4.96
CA CYS A 45 14.81 -25.31 -3.79
C CYS A 45 14.88 -26.25 -2.57
N GLY A 46 15.51 -27.41 -2.70
CA GLY A 46 15.52 -28.44 -1.66
C GLY A 46 14.24 -29.27 -1.61
N THR A 47 14.35 -30.44 -0.99
CA THR A 47 13.25 -31.40 -0.85
C THR A 47 12.32 -31.02 0.30
N ALA A 48 11.24 -31.78 0.50
CA ALA A 48 10.41 -31.64 1.69
C ALA A 48 11.17 -32.00 2.99
N GLN A 49 12.12 -32.93 2.92
CA GLN A 49 12.94 -33.39 4.04
C GLN A 49 14.10 -32.44 4.33
N GLU A 50 14.70 -31.88 3.28
CA GLU A 50 15.83 -30.95 3.34
C GLU A 50 15.50 -29.66 2.58
N PRO A 51 14.59 -28.83 3.11
CA PRO A 51 14.14 -27.63 2.41
C PRO A 51 15.23 -26.55 2.41
N LEU A 52 15.24 -25.70 1.38
CA LEU A 52 16.10 -24.52 1.32
C LEU A 52 15.98 -23.69 2.61
N GLN A 53 17.14 -23.30 3.17
CA GLN A 53 17.26 -22.59 4.45
C GLN A 53 16.63 -23.32 5.64
N ASN A 54 16.47 -24.65 5.57
CA ASN A 54 15.80 -25.47 6.57
C ASN A 54 14.38 -24.95 6.88
N ASN A 55 13.70 -24.34 5.89
CA ASN A 55 12.38 -23.75 6.06
C ASN A 55 11.47 -24.11 4.89
N ARG A 56 10.43 -24.90 5.17
CA ARG A 56 9.45 -25.35 4.17
C ARG A 56 8.75 -24.19 3.46
N LEU A 57 8.47 -23.08 4.14
CA LEU A 57 7.84 -21.90 3.52
C LEU A 57 8.80 -21.21 2.54
N VAL A 58 10.09 -21.12 2.87
CA VAL A 58 11.11 -20.58 1.96
C VAL A 58 11.30 -21.47 0.73
N ARG A 59 11.33 -22.80 0.92
CA ARG A 59 11.34 -23.79 -0.16
C ARG A 59 10.12 -23.63 -1.07
N ASN A 60 8.94 -23.43 -0.49
CA ASN A 60 7.71 -23.22 -1.27
C ASN A 60 7.76 -21.94 -2.10
N ILE A 61 8.20 -20.81 -1.51
CA ILE A 61 8.40 -19.55 -2.24
C ILE A 61 9.36 -19.76 -3.42
N CYS A 62 10.49 -20.43 -3.18
CA CYS A 62 11.45 -20.79 -4.25
C CYS A 62 10.77 -21.56 -5.38
N ALA A 63 10.06 -22.65 -5.05
CA ALA A 63 9.40 -23.50 -6.05
C ALA A 63 8.30 -22.75 -6.82
N THR A 64 7.52 -21.89 -6.15
CA THR A 64 6.52 -21.03 -6.79
C THR A 64 7.16 -20.09 -7.82
N ILE A 65 8.30 -19.46 -7.48
CA ILE A 65 9.04 -18.60 -8.41
C ILE A 65 9.44 -19.40 -9.65
N LEU A 66 10.14 -20.53 -9.47
CA LEU A 66 10.65 -21.32 -10.59
C LEU A 66 9.51 -21.86 -11.46
N ASN A 67 8.41 -22.28 -10.85
CA ASN A 67 7.20 -22.70 -11.55
C ASN A 67 6.63 -21.57 -12.42
N TYR A 68 6.46 -20.37 -11.86
CA TYR A 68 5.96 -19.23 -12.62
C TYR A 68 6.87 -18.87 -13.80
N LEU A 69 8.20 -18.88 -13.58
CA LEU A 69 9.17 -18.60 -14.63
C LEU A 69 9.08 -19.58 -15.80
N GLU A 70 9.03 -20.88 -15.51
CA GLU A 70 9.01 -21.95 -16.51
C GLU A 70 7.66 -22.08 -17.22
N THR A 71 6.57 -21.94 -16.48
CA THR A 71 5.25 -22.28 -17.01
C THR A 71 4.52 -21.09 -17.62
N ILE A 72 4.83 -19.87 -17.17
CA ILE A 72 4.08 -18.66 -17.53
C ILE A 72 4.99 -17.59 -18.13
N TYR A 73 6.00 -17.12 -17.39
CA TYR A 73 6.82 -15.99 -17.83
C TYR A 73 7.57 -16.28 -19.13
N SER A 74 8.38 -17.34 -19.18
CA SER A 74 9.17 -17.71 -20.37
C SER A 74 8.34 -17.97 -21.63
N LYS A 75 7.06 -18.31 -21.47
CA LYS A 75 6.13 -18.59 -22.57
C LYS A 75 5.33 -17.36 -23.02
N SER A 76 5.45 -16.24 -22.30
CA SER A 76 4.71 -15.01 -22.57
C SER A 76 5.53 -14.03 -23.40
N GLU A 77 4.84 -13.18 -24.17
CA GLU A 77 5.47 -12.11 -24.95
C GLU A 77 5.35 -10.77 -24.21
N HIS A 78 6.46 -10.30 -23.63
CA HIS A 78 6.47 -9.17 -22.70
C HIS A 78 6.67 -7.78 -23.35
N GLN A 79 6.84 -7.73 -24.68
CA GLN A 79 7.20 -6.49 -25.39
C GLN A 79 6.13 -5.39 -25.27
N ASN A 80 4.87 -5.78 -25.05
CA ASN A 80 3.72 -4.89 -25.00
C ASN A 80 3.07 -4.85 -23.61
N ASP A 81 3.73 -5.38 -22.59
CA ASP A 81 3.18 -5.36 -21.23
C ASP A 81 3.05 -3.91 -20.76
N ALA A 82 1.91 -3.59 -20.12
CA ALA A 82 1.65 -2.25 -19.60
C ALA A 82 2.62 -1.83 -18.47
N TYR A 83 3.26 -2.82 -17.85
CA TYR A 83 4.23 -2.71 -16.78
C TYR A 83 5.13 -3.96 -16.76
N ASP A 84 6.28 -3.85 -16.10
CA ASP A 84 7.21 -4.97 -15.96
C ASP A 84 6.71 -5.96 -14.87
N VAL A 85 6.13 -7.08 -15.31
CA VAL A 85 5.62 -8.14 -14.43
C VAL A 85 6.75 -8.82 -13.64
N CYS A 86 7.96 -8.88 -14.19
CA CYS A 86 9.12 -9.43 -13.49
C CYS A 86 9.49 -8.60 -12.26
N LYS A 87 9.41 -7.27 -12.36
CA LYS A 87 9.61 -6.37 -11.22
C LYS A 87 8.52 -6.55 -10.15
N LEU A 88 7.28 -6.80 -10.57
CA LEU A 88 6.18 -7.10 -9.63
C LEU A 88 6.45 -8.42 -8.89
N LEU A 89 6.88 -9.47 -9.60
CA LEU A 89 7.29 -10.74 -8.99
C LEU A 89 8.39 -10.54 -7.95
N ASN A 90 9.42 -9.77 -8.27
CA ASN A 90 10.53 -9.49 -7.35
C ASN A 90 10.08 -8.84 -6.03
N TYR A 91 9.15 -7.89 -6.09
CA TYR A 91 8.56 -7.31 -4.88
C TYR A 91 7.69 -8.30 -4.11
N TRP A 92 6.92 -9.14 -4.80
CA TRP A 92 6.17 -10.22 -4.17
C TRP A 92 7.12 -11.19 -3.44
N VAL A 93 8.22 -11.62 -4.07
CA VAL A 93 9.20 -12.53 -3.47
C VAL A 93 9.77 -11.96 -2.18
N TYR A 94 10.28 -10.73 -2.21
CA TYR A 94 10.89 -10.14 -1.03
C TYR A 94 9.87 -9.94 0.10
N ASN A 95 8.65 -9.51 -0.22
CA ASN A 95 7.56 -9.36 0.76
C ASN A 95 7.13 -10.70 1.36
N SER A 96 7.02 -11.74 0.55
CA SER A 96 6.69 -13.10 1.00
C SER A 96 7.77 -13.64 1.94
N LEU A 97 9.06 -13.46 1.60
CA LEU A 97 10.18 -13.81 2.48
C LEU A 97 10.13 -13.03 3.80
N ASN A 98 9.89 -11.72 3.73
CA ASN A 98 9.75 -10.85 4.89
C ASN A 98 8.66 -11.38 5.83
N ASN A 99 7.47 -11.67 5.29
CA ASN A 99 6.36 -12.22 6.06
C ASN A 99 6.72 -13.54 6.74
N VAL A 100 7.13 -14.56 5.98
CA VAL A 100 7.38 -15.91 6.53
C VAL A 100 8.54 -15.93 7.53
N LEU A 101 9.55 -15.08 7.37
CA LEU A 101 10.71 -15.04 8.26
C LEU A 101 10.46 -14.19 9.51
N HIS A 102 9.65 -13.13 9.44
CA HIS A 102 9.19 -12.40 10.62
C HIS A 102 8.31 -13.26 11.52
N PHE A 103 7.43 -14.09 10.96
CA PHE A 103 6.62 -15.03 11.75
C PHE A 103 7.44 -16.11 12.47
N SER A 104 8.66 -16.40 12.01
CA SER A 104 9.55 -17.40 12.63
C SER A 104 10.36 -16.88 13.83
N ASN A 105 9.97 -15.75 14.45
CA ASN A 105 10.64 -15.09 15.58
C ASN A 105 12.13 -14.79 15.36
N SER A 106 12.54 -14.66 14.10
CA SER A 106 13.91 -14.32 13.71
C SER A 106 13.97 -12.91 13.12
N ASN A 107 13.60 -11.90 13.91
CA ASN A 107 13.71 -10.49 13.53
C ASN A 107 15.17 -10.05 13.39
N ASN A 108 15.81 -10.49 12.31
CA ASN A 108 17.13 -10.05 11.95
C ASN A 108 17.10 -9.75 10.46
N PHE A 109 17.14 -8.46 10.09
CA PHE A 109 17.25 -7.98 8.71
C PHE A 109 18.30 -8.77 7.92
N ASN A 110 19.43 -9.09 8.58
CA ASN A 110 20.50 -9.91 8.02
C ASN A 110 20.05 -11.30 7.54
N LYS A 111 19.05 -11.91 8.20
CA LYS A 111 18.50 -13.21 7.81
C LYS A 111 17.69 -13.09 6.53
N ILE A 112 16.79 -12.10 6.42
CA ILE A 112 15.96 -11.90 5.22
C ILE A 112 16.85 -11.63 4.01
N SER A 113 17.84 -10.74 4.15
CA SER A 113 18.78 -10.45 3.05
C SER A 113 19.58 -11.68 2.63
N LYS A 114 20.02 -12.52 3.58
CA LYS A 114 20.73 -13.77 3.27
C LYS A 114 19.84 -14.77 2.52
N VAL A 115 18.63 -15.02 3.03
CA VAL A 115 17.67 -15.93 2.38
C VAL A 115 17.30 -15.43 0.98
N HIS A 116 17.07 -14.12 0.83
CA HIS A 116 16.83 -13.51 -0.47
C HIS A 116 18.03 -13.70 -1.41
N GLY A 117 19.26 -13.52 -0.92
CA GLY A 117 20.48 -13.80 -1.69
C GLY A 117 20.56 -15.25 -2.18
N ASP A 118 20.19 -16.22 -1.34
CA ASP A 118 20.14 -17.63 -1.74
C ASP A 118 19.06 -17.88 -2.81
N ILE A 119 17.88 -17.27 -2.68
CA ILE A 119 16.82 -17.33 -3.71
C ILE A 119 17.30 -16.74 -5.03
N VAL A 120 17.97 -15.58 -5.01
CA VAL A 120 18.55 -14.93 -6.19
C VAL A 120 19.51 -15.87 -6.93
N ILE A 121 20.38 -16.58 -6.20
CA ILE A 121 21.31 -17.54 -6.78
C ILE A 121 20.55 -18.69 -7.46
N ARG A 122 19.57 -19.28 -6.79
CA ARG A 122 18.78 -20.39 -7.34
C ARG A 122 17.98 -19.97 -8.58
N TRP A 123 17.41 -18.77 -8.55
CA TRP A 123 16.68 -18.18 -9.67
C TRP A 123 17.61 -17.99 -10.89
N ASN A 124 18.79 -17.37 -10.71
CA ASN A 124 19.74 -17.19 -11.81
C ASN A 124 20.20 -18.53 -12.39
N ASN A 125 20.57 -19.50 -11.54
CA ASN A 125 20.96 -20.83 -12.01
C ASN A 125 19.82 -21.50 -12.80
N PHE A 126 18.57 -21.41 -12.34
CA PHE A 126 17.44 -21.97 -13.05
C PHE A 126 17.24 -21.33 -14.43
N ASN A 127 17.37 -20.00 -14.52
CA ASN A 127 17.30 -19.28 -15.79
C ASN A 127 18.39 -19.78 -16.76
N GLU A 128 19.63 -19.95 -16.28
CA GLU A 128 20.77 -20.41 -17.08
C GLU A 128 20.66 -21.89 -17.49
N ASP A 129 20.27 -22.76 -16.57
CA ASP A 129 20.30 -24.21 -16.75
C ASP A 129 19.07 -24.74 -17.51
N LYS A 130 17.88 -24.18 -17.23
CA LYS A 130 16.60 -24.71 -17.71
C LYS A 130 15.96 -23.86 -18.79
N LEU A 131 15.88 -22.55 -18.59
CA LEU A 131 15.17 -21.69 -19.53
C LEU A 131 16.03 -21.42 -20.78
N LYS A 132 17.33 -21.10 -20.63
CA LYS A 132 18.25 -20.81 -21.75
C LYS A 132 17.69 -19.80 -22.76
N GLU A 133 16.80 -18.94 -22.29
CA GLU A 133 16.04 -18.00 -23.11
C GLU A 133 16.88 -16.75 -23.43
N THR A 134 16.44 -16.00 -24.43
CA THR A 134 17.02 -14.68 -24.74
C THR A 134 16.75 -13.68 -23.60
N GLU A 135 17.56 -12.62 -23.50
CA GLU A 135 17.46 -11.65 -22.39
C GLU A 135 16.05 -11.05 -22.22
N ASN A 136 15.31 -10.85 -23.30
CA ASN A 136 13.95 -10.32 -23.30
C ASN A 136 12.86 -11.31 -22.85
N LYS A 137 13.17 -12.60 -22.75
CA LYS A 137 12.26 -13.67 -22.27
C LYS A 137 12.62 -14.17 -20.87
N THR A 138 13.65 -13.60 -20.27
CA THR A 138 14.17 -14.02 -18.96
C THR A 138 13.83 -12.99 -17.89
N CYS A 139 13.02 -13.38 -16.90
CA CYS A 139 12.81 -12.57 -15.70
C CYS A 139 14.01 -12.72 -14.77
N LYS A 140 14.71 -11.61 -14.50
CA LYS A 140 15.91 -11.59 -13.66
C LYS A 140 15.58 -11.12 -12.23
N PRO A 141 16.19 -11.72 -11.20
CA PRO A 141 16.01 -11.26 -9.82
C PRO A 141 16.66 -9.88 -9.58
N ILE A 142 16.02 -9.03 -8.79
CA ILE A 142 16.54 -7.74 -8.33
C ILE A 142 17.35 -7.97 -7.06
N ILE A 143 18.68 -8.05 -7.23
CA ILE A 143 19.63 -8.43 -6.17
C ILE A 143 19.62 -7.45 -4.98
N ASN A 144 19.40 -6.16 -5.24
CA ASN A 144 19.59 -5.08 -4.28
C ASN A 144 18.31 -4.62 -3.55
N ILE A 145 17.18 -5.35 -3.63
CA ILE A 145 15.96 -4.97 -2.89
C ILE A 145 16.27 -4.77 -1.40
N ALA A 146 17.03 -5.69 -0.81
CA ALA A 146 17.44 -5.63 0.59
C ALA A 146 18.29 -4.40 0.94
N ALA A 147 19.00 -3.80 -0.02
CA ALA A 147 19.84 -2.62 0.23
C ALA A 147 19.02 -1.33 0.38
N TYR A 148 17.75 -1.34 -0.03
CA TYR A 148 16.87 -0.19 0.08
C TYR A 148 16.12 -0.21 1.41
N ASN A 149 16.49 0.71 2.32
CA ASN A 149 15.77 0.90 3.59
C ASN A 149 14.28 1.25 3.39
N ASP A 150 13.91 1.76 2.22
CA ASP A 150 12.54 2.12 1.83
C ASP A 150 11.91 1.12 0.86
N TRP A 151 12.37 -0.14 0.82
CA TRP A 151 11.87 -1.16 -0.11
C TRP A 151 10.34 -1.33 -0.05
N GLU A 152 9.71 -1.24 1.13
CA GLU A 152 8.25 -1.33 1.29
C GLU A 152 7.53 -0.21 0.53
N LYS A 153 8.05 1.02 0.59
CA LYS A 153 7.51 2.17 -0.16
C LYS A 153 7.75 2.01 -1.66
N ARG A 154 8.87 1.42 -2.07
CA ARG A 154 9.13 1.15 -3.49
C ARG A 154 8.16 0.11 -4.04
N LYS A 155 7.89 -0.95 -3.26
CA LYS A 155 6.85 -1.94 -3.54
C LYS A 155 5.49 -1.26 -3.65
N GLU A 156 5.08 -0.50 -2.64
CA GLU A 156 3.79 0.21 -2.62
C GLU A 156 3.64 1.14 -3.84
N LEU A 157 4.70 1.87 -4.21
CA LEU A 157 4.68 2.75 -5.39
C LEU A 157 4.49 1.95 -6.67
N TYR A 158 5.20 0.82 -6.80
CA TYR A 158 5.11 -0.01 -7.98
C TYR A 158 3.75 -0.71 -8.10
N GLU A 159 3.22 -1.26 -7.01
CA GLU A 159 1.89 -1.86 -6.96
C GLU A 159 0.81 -0.82 -7.28
N TYR A 160 0.91 0.38 -6.72
CA TYR A 160 0.00 1.49 -7.05
C TYR A 160 0.03 1.86 -8.54
N TYR A 161 1.23 1.96 -9.13
CA TYR A 161 1.43 2.21 -10.56
C TYR A 161 0.76 1.13 -11.43
N VAL A 162 0.91 -0.14 -11.03
CA VAL A 162 0.32 -1.30 -11.72
C VAL A 162 -1.21 -1.30 -11.62
N ASP A 163 -1.74 -0.99 -10.43
CA ASP A 163 -3.16 -1.16 -10.11
C ASP A 163 -4.04 0.00 -10.58
N TYR A 164 -3.47 1.21 -10.69
CA TYR A 164 -4.27 2.41 -10.93
C TYR A 164 -5.10 2.32 -12.22
N SER A 165 -4.47 2.00 -13.35
CA SER A 165 -5.17 2.02 -14.64
C SER A 165 -6.24 0.93 -14.73
N PRO A 166 -5.99 -0.35 -14.35
CA PRO A 166 -7.02 -1.37 -14.30
C PRO A 166 -8.21 -1.02 -13.39
N ILE A 167 -7.95 -0.52 -12.18
CA ILE A 167 -9.02 -0.11 -11.25
C ILE A 167 -9.83 1.04 -11.83
N LYS A 168 -9.16 2.07 -12.36
CA LYS A 168 -9.85 3.22 -12.97
C LYS A 168 -10.76 2.78 -14.12
N THR A 169 -10.26 1.92 -15.02
CA THR A 169 -11.06 1.38 -16.13
C THR A 169 -12.27 0.60 -15.62
N PHE A 170 -12.09 -0.26 -14.61
CA PHE A 170 -13.21 -0.99 -14.01
C PHE A 170 -14.28 -0.03 -13.44
N LEU A 171 -13.86 0.99 -12.71
CA LEU A 171 -14.76 1.96 -12.08
C LEU A 171 -15.42 2.91 -13.07
N ASP A 172 -14.89 3.04 -14.30
CA ASP A 172 -15.58 3.75 -15.37
C ASP A 172 -16.87 3.05 -15.81
N PHE A 173 -16.98 1.72 -15.60
CA PHE A 173 -18.19 0.92 -15.84
C PHE A 173 -19.00 0.67 -14.56
N TYR A 174 -18.35 0.53 -13.41
CA TYR A 174 -18.98 0.23 -12.11
C TYR A 174 -18.65 1.31 -11.07
N PRO A 175 -19.35 2.46 -11.09
CA PRO A 175 -18.95 3.65 -10.34
C PRO A 175 -19.09 3.53 -8.81
N GLN A 176 -19.73 2.47 -8.29
CA GLN A 176 -19.98 2.27 -6.85
C GLN A 176 -18.70 2.30 -5.98
N GLY A 177 -17.53 2.01 -6.54
CA GLY A 177 -16.24 2.06 -5.85
C GLY A 177 -15.48 3.39 -5.98
N CYS A 178 -15.96 4.35 -6.78
CA CYS A 178 -15.19 5.56 -7.10
C CYS A 178 -14.78 6.36 -5.88
N ARG A 179 -15.68 6.50 -4.89
CA ARG A 179 -15.39 7.19 -3.63
C ARG A 179 -14.23 6.54 -2.87
N LYS A 180 -14.25 5.22 -2.70
CA LYS A 180 -13.19 4.50 -1.99
C LYS A 180 -11.86 4.62 -2.74
N PHE A 181 -11.91 4.50 -4.07
CA PHE A 181 -10.74 4.68 -4.92
C PHE A 181 -10.17 6.11 -4.88
N TYR A 182 -11.02 7.14 -4.85
CA TYR A 182 -10.58 8.54 -4.71
C TYR A 182 -9.76 8.73 -3.42
N HIS A 183 -10.25 8.22 -2.29
CA HIS A 183 -9.53 8.30 -1.01
C HIS A 183 -8.25 7.45 -1.01
N TYR A 184 -8.27 6.26 -1.63
CA TYR A 184 -7.07 5.46 -1.83
C TYR A 184 -6.00 6.23 -2.60
N VAL A 185 -6.35 6.83 -3.74
CA VAL A 185 -5.44 7.68 -4.52
C VAL A 185 -4.93 8.86 -3.68
N GLU A 186 -5.81 9.55 -2.96
CA GLU A 186 -5.42 10.67 -2.11
C GLU A 186 -4.44 10.27 -1.00
N SER A 187 -4.59 9.07 -0.44
CA SER A 187 -3.67 8.53 0.57
C SER A 187 -2.23 8.37 0.05
N LYS A 188 -2.04 8.19 -1.26
CA LYS A 188 -0.72 8.05 -1.90
C LYS A 188 0.07 9.34 -1.98
N LYS A 189 -0.49 10.50 -1.62
CA LYS A 189 0.23 11.79 -1.65
C LYS A 189 1.55 11.73 -0.87
N LYS A 190 1.52 11.16 0.34
CA LYS A 190 2.72 11.00 1.19
C LYS A 190 3.76 10.07 0.58
N LEU A 191 3.31 9.05 -0.16
CA LEU A 191 4.20 8.13 -0.88
C LEU A 191 4.92 8.86 -2.01
N TYR A 192 4.21 9.68 -2.79
CA TYR A 192 4.81 10.49 -3.85
C TYR A 192 5.72 11.58 -3.29
N GLU A 193 5.36 12.24 -2.18
CA GLU A 193 6.23 13.20 -1.49
C GLU A 193 7.58 12.58 -1.06
N HIS A 194 7.55 11.32 -0.57
CA HIS A 194 8.77 10.58 -0.19
C HIS A 194 9.75 10.44 -1.36
N PHE A 195 9.25 10.19 -2.58
CA PHE A 195 10.08 9.99 -3.77
C PHE A 195 10.35 11.26 -4.60
N LYS A 196 9.45 12.25 -4.60
CA LYS A 196 9.64 13.54 -5.30
C LYS A 196 10.96 14.19 -4.92
N LYS A 197 11.27 14.24 -3.63
CA LYS A 197 12.49 14.89 -3.13
C LYS A 197 13.79 14.25 -3.65
N PRO A 198 14.04 12.94 -3.48
CA PRO A 198 15.24 12.32 -4.04
C PRO A 198 15.25 12.28 -5.57
N CYS A 199 14.09 12.12 -6.23
CA CYS A 199 13.99 12.01 -7.69
C CYS A 199 14.16 13.34 -8.45
N THR A 200 13.90 14.48 -7.80
CA THR A 200 14.12 15.82 -8.37
C THR A 200 15.53 16.37 -8.10
N SER A 201 16.33 15.69 -7.28
CA SER A 201 17.71 16.10 -7.00
C SER A 201 18.64 15.79 -8.17
N ASP A 202 19.64 16.64 -8.43
CA ASP A 202 20.63 16.45 -9.52
C ASP A 202 21.37 15.10 -9.46
N LYS A 203 21.49 14.55 -8.24
CA LYS A 203 22.18 13.27 -8.00
C LYS A 203 21.25 12.06 -8.13
N LYS A 204 19.93 12.27 -8.17
CA LYS A 204 18.85 11.24 -8.15
C LYS A 204 19.07 10.12 -7.13
N LYS A 205 19.82 10.37 -6.06
CA LYS A 205 20.25 9.35 -5.10
C LYS A 205 19.03 8.90 -4.29
N GLY A 206 18.70 7.61 -4.38
CA GLY A 206 17.52 7.05 -3.72
C GLY A 206 16.24 7.14 -4.55
N CYS A 207 16.29 7.64 -5.79
CA CYS A 207 15.16 7.54 -6.70
C CYS A 207 15.02 6.11 -7.24
N PRO A 208 13.82 5.50 -7.25
CA PRO A 208 13.56 4.28 -8.01
C PRO A 208 13.78 4.50 -9.50
N ASP A 209 14.41 3.54 -10.19
CA ASP A 209 14.67 3.58 -11.63
C ASP A 209 13.38 3.64 -12.47
N PHE A 210 12.28 3.12 -11.94
CA PHE A 210 10.95 3.15 -12.56
C PHE A 210 10.12 4.40 -12.20
N TYR A 211 10.62 5.33 -11.39
CA TYR A 211 9.81 6.45 -10.87
C TYR A 211 9.21 7.33 -11.97
N GLU A 212 9.95 7.58 -13.05
CA GLU A 212 9.49 8.39 -14.20
C GLU A 212 8.19 7.84 -14.81
N GLN A 213 8.02 6.51 -14.82
CA GLN A 213 6.79 5.87 -15.31
C GLN A 213 5.59 6.09 -14.37
N CYS A 214 5.87 6.29 -13.08
CA CYS A 214 4.86 6.52 -12.05
C CYS A 214 4.39 7.98 -12.01
N GLU A 215 5.18 8.95 -12.49
CA GLU A 215 4.87 10.39 -12.34
C GLU A 215 3.49 10.76 -12.86
N LYS A 216 3.04 10.15 -13.97
CA LYS A 216 1.71 10.39 -14.54
C LYS A 216 0.53 9.97 -13.65
N TYR A 217 0.79 9.17 -12.62
CA TYR A 217 -0.19 8.71 -11.63
C TYR A 217 -0.06 9.44 -10.30
N ASP A 218 0.71 10.53 -10.24
CA ASP A 218 0.77 11.37 -9.05
C ASP A 218 -0.64 11.84 -8.65
N PRO A 219 -1.05 11.67 -7.38
CA PRO A 219 -2.38 12.05 -6.92
C PRO A 219 -2.77 13.49 -7.26
N ASP A 220 -1.81 14.44 -7.28
CA ASP A 220 -2.09 15.83 -7.63
C ASP A 220 -2.48 15.99 -9.11
N ILE A 221 -2.02 15.10 -9.98
CA ILE A 221 -2.33 15.07 -11.43
C ILE A 221 -3.67 14.36 -11.68
N ILE A 222 -3.90 13.21 -11.04
CA ILE A 222 -5.01 12.34 -11.40
C ILE A 222 -6.29 12.56 -10.59
N LEU A 223 -6.24 13.01 -9.33
CA LEU A 223 -7.45 13.32 -8.55
C LEU A 223 -8.38 14.32 -9.25
N PRO A 224 -7.87 15.36 -9.94
CA PRO A 224 -8.68 16.25 -10.78
C PRO A 224 -9.47 15.54 -11.88
N THR A 225 -9.01 14.38 -12.36
CA THR A 225 -9.56 13.66 -13.52
C THR A 225 -10.63 12.62 -13.16
N LEU A 226 -10.77 12.27 -11.87
CA LEU A 226 -11.72 11.26 -11.42
C LEU A 226 -13.16 11.78 -11.47
N LYS A 227 -14.08 11.01 -12.06
CA LYS A 227 -15.49 11.39 -12.26
C LYS A 227 -16.21 11.78 -10.97
N CYS A 228 -15.96 11.06 -9.87
CA CYS A 228 -16.58 11.34 -8.57
C CYS A 228 -15.98 12.55 -7.81
N ARG A 229 -14.99 13.27 -8.38
CA ARG A 229 -14.34 14.41 -7.72
C ARG A 229 -15.35 15.44 -7.20
N GLN A 230 -16.33 15.80 -8.02
CA GLN A 230 -17.26 16.89 -7.66
C GLN A 230 -18.16 16.49 -6.49
N GLU A 231 -18.60 15.24 -6.45
CA GLU A 231 -19.37 14.67 -5.34
C GLU A 231 -18.56 14.76 -4.04
N ILE A 232 -17.30 14.31 -4.06
CA ILE A 232 -16.41 14.38 -2.89
C ILE A 232 -16.17 15.82 -2.42
N ILE A 233 -15.98 16.78 -3.34
CA ILE A 233 -15.80 18.19 -2.98
C ILE A 233 -17.06 18.77 -2.32
N ASN A 234 -18.24 18.43 -2.84
CA ASN A 234 -19.51 18.90 -2.29
C ASN A 234 -19.73 18.32 -0.89
N GLU A 235 -19.51 17.02 -0.71
CA GLU A 235 -19.61 16.35 0.60
C GLU A 235 -18.66 16.98 1.65
N ARG A 236 -17.41 17.30 1.26
CA ARG A 236 -16.46 17.97 2.18
C ARG A 236 -16.93 19.35 2.59
N LYS A 237 -17.45 20.15 1.65
CA LYS A 237 -17.99 21.49 1.95
C LYS A 237 -19.19 21.43 2.88
N GLU A 238 -20.09 20.47 2.67
CA GLU A 238 -21.24 20.25 3.54
C GLU A 238 -20.80 19.84 4.94
N ALA A 239 -19.84 18.91 5.04
CA ALA A 239 -19.28 18.48 6.32
C ALA A 239 -18.60 19.64 7.09
N GLU A 240 -17.83 20.49 6.40
CA GLU A 240 -17.22 21.69 6.96
C GLU A 240 -18.28 22.68 7.46
N HIS A 241 -19.32 22.94 6.65
CA HIS A 241 -20.41 23.81 7.04
C HIS A 241 -21.17 23.29 8.28
N SER A 242 -21.48 21.98 8.32
CA SER A 242 -22.10 21.34 9.48
C SER A 242 -21.20 21.33 10.72
N ALA A 243 -19.88 21.21 10.56
CA ALA A 243 -18.93 21.30 11.66
C ALA A 243 -18.88 22.73 12.24
N LEU A 244 -18.86 23.74 11.38
CA LEU A 244 -18.92 25.16 11.78
C LEU A 244 -20.22 25.50 12.51
N GLN A 245 -21.36 24.98 12.05
CA GLN A 245 -22.65 25.17 12.74
C GLN A 245 -22.66 24.53 14.13
N ARG A 246 -22.13 23.30 14.27
CA ARG A 246 -22.02 22.64 15.59
C ARG A 246 -21.10 23.39 16.55
N ALA A 247 -19.97 23.90 16.06
CA ALA A 247 -19.04 24.71 16.86
C ALA A 247 -19.72 26.01 17.35
N LYS A 248 -20.50 26.67 16.49
CA LYS A 248 -21.29 27.85 16.87
C LYS A 248 -22.38 27.52 17.90
N ALA A 249 -23.11 26.41 17.74
CA ALA A 249 -24.13 25.99 18.70
C ALA A 249 -23.52 25.69 20.09
N HIS A 250 -22.33 25.07 20.15
CA HIS A 250 -21.61 24.86 21.42
C HIS A 250 -21.00 26.13 22.02
N SER A 251 -21.00 27.25 21.30
CA SER A 251 -20.55 28.55 21.80
C SER A 251 -21.69 29.41 22.37
N VAL A 252 -22.94 28.96 22.27
CA VAL A 252 -24.14 29.71 22.70
C VAL A 252 -24.70 29.23 24.05
N ASP A 253 -24.26 28.07 24.55
CA ASP A 253 -24.62 27.57 25.88
C ASP A 253 -23.52 27.91 26.91
N ASP A 254 -23.42 29.19 27.28
CA ASP A 254 -23.03 29.54 28.66
C ASP A 254 -24.13 30.42 29.26
N PRO A 255 -25.12 29.82 29.97
CA PRO A 255 -26.19 30.57 30.63
C PRO A 255 -25.77 31.21 31.96
N ASN A 256 -24.49 31.21 32.34
CA ASN A 256 -24.06 31.70 33.66
C ASN A 256 -23.00 32.81 33.58
N ALA A 257 -23.32 33.89 32.86
CA ALA A 257 -22.80 35.21 33.20
C ALA A 257 -23.96 36.04 33.75
N GLN A 258 -24.23 35.88 35.05
CA GLN A 258 -25.07 36.82 35.80
C GLN A 258 -24.33 38.15 35.91
N ASP A 259 -25.02 39.21 35.47
CA ASP A 259 -24.78 40.59 35.87
C ASP A 259 -24.68 40.68 37.40
N GLU A 260 -23.59 41.24 37.90
CA GLU A 260 -23.64 42.09 39.10
C GLU A 260 -22.76 43.31 38.84
N SER A 261 -23.39 44.48 38.89
CA SER A 261 -22.76 45.79 38.78
C SER A 261 -21.94 46.07 40.04
N ASP A 262 -20.76 46.68 39.89
CA ASP A 262 -20.59 48.12 40.11
C ASP A 262 -19.11 48.52 40.23
N ASP A 263 -18.77 49.47 39.35
CA ASP A 263 -17.99 50.66 39.61
C ASP A 263 -16.44 50.71 39.42
N ILE A 264 -16.07 51.87 38.86
CA ILE A 264 -14.77 52.56 38.83
C ILE A 264 -13.79 52.28 37.64
N LYS A 265 -14.07 53.04 36.56
CA LYS A 265 -13.21 54.11 35.99
C LYS A 265 -11.84 53.72 35.36
N SER A 266 -11.74 53.99 34.05
CA SER A 266 -10.85 55.03 33.47
C SER A 266 -10.11 54.63 32.18
N PHE A 267 -10.58 55.21 31.07
CA PHE A 267 -9.85 55.76 29.91
C PHE A 267 -8.94 54.88 29.04
N GLY A 268 -9.27 54.84 27.75
CA GLY A 268 -8.29 54.58 26.69
C GLY A 268 -8.88 54.07 25.37
N ALA A 269 -9.67 54.88 24.67
CA ALA A 269 -10.04 54.57 23.29
C ALA A 269 -8.80 54.63 22.38
N SER A 270 -8.54 53.57 21.62
CA SER A 270 -7.82 53.64 20.34
C SER A 270 -8.24 52.51 19.41
N LYS A 271 -9.18 52.87 18.52
CA LYS A 271 -9.26 52.52 17.09
C LYS A 271 -8.64 51.19 16.63
N LEU A 272 -9.54 50.32 16.16
CA LEU A 272 -9.44 49.45 14.98
C LEU A 272 -8.08 49.43 14.25
N ASN A 273 -7.47 48.24 14.18
CA ASN A 273 -6.85 47.80 12.93
C ASN A 273 -7.15 46.32 12.66
N LYS A 274 -7.48 46.07 11.40
CA LYS A 274 -7.94 44.84 10.77
C LYS A 274 -6.71 44.03 10.37
N ASN A 275 -6.87 42.69 10.37
CA ASN A 275 -5.94 41.65 9.90
C ASN A 275 -4.77 41.27 10.83
N SER A 276 -4.88 40.10 11.48
CA SER A 276 -3.87 39.05 11.34
C SER A 276 -4.43 37.66 11.67
N ASN A 277 -3.99 36.71 10.86
CA ASN A 277 -4.33 35.30 10.74
C ASN A 277 -4.53 34.52 12.06
N ASN A 278 -5.70 33.89 12.19
CA ASN A 278 -5.97 32.85 13.18
C ASN A 278 -5.36 31.51 12.73
N ILE A 279 -4.07 31.31 12.98
CA ILE A 279 -3.43 29.99 12.95
C ILE A 279 -2.97 29.67 14.37
N ARG A 280 -3.87 29.13 15.20
CA ARG A 280 -3.46 28.36 16.40
C ARG A 280 -4.51 27.48 17.08
N MET A 281 -5.78 27.47 16.65
CA MET A 281 -6.85 26.88 17.50
C MET A 281 -7.36 25.49 17.13
N TYR A 282 -6.89 24.85 16.04
CA TYR A 282 -7.44 23.55 15.58
C TYR A 282 -6.62 22.30 15.97
N GLY A 283 -5.65 22.42 16.88
CA GLY A 283 -4.72 21.33 17.22
C GLY A 283 -5.28 20.15 18.02
N ASN A 284 -6.41 20.31 18.73
CA ASN A 284 -6.80 19.34 19.78
C ASN A 284 -8.09 18.54 19.51
N VAL A 285 -8.79 18.76 18.39
CA VAL A 285 -10.09 18.09 18.14
C VAL A 285 -9.94 16.78 17.34
N LEU A 286 -8.79 16.54 16.70
CA LEU A 286 -8.55 15.34 15.89
C LEU A 286 -8.09 14.10 16.68
N LEU A 287 -7.69 14.25 17.94
CA LEU A 287 -7.20 13.12 18.76
C LEU A 287 -8.32 12.18 19.24
N GLY A 288 -9.58 12.63 19.26
CA GLY A 288 -10.71 11.83 19.74
C GLY A 288 -11.22 10.75 18.77
N VAL A 289 -10.87 10.83 17.48
CA VAL A 289 -11.34 9.88 16.45
C VAL A 289 -10.37 8.70 16.25
N VAL A 290 -9.10 8.85 16.68
CA VAL A 290 -8.07 7.82 16.47
C VAL A 290 -8.15 6.69 17.52
N ALA A 291 -8.74 6.92 18.69
CA ALA A 291 -8.73 5.93 19.78
C ALA A 291 -9.68 4.73 19.57
N THR A 292 -10.73 4.87 18.75
CA THR A 292 -11.71 3.77 18.55
C THR A 292 -11.38 2.83 17.39
N SER A 293 -10.38 3.12 16.56
CA SER A 293 -9.95 2.24 15.46
C SER A 293 -8.97 1.15 15.89
N MET A 294 -8.41 1.21 17.11
CA MET A 294 -7.43 0.24 17.59
C MET A 294 -8.04 -1.09 18.08
N THR A 295 -9.35 -1.15 18.35
CA THR A 295 -10.02 -2.36 18.83
C THR A 295 -10.44 -3.32 17.70
N SER A 296 -10.70 -2.82 16.49
CA SER A 296 -11.09 -3.65 15.34
C SER A 296 -9.92 -4.46 14.74
N GLY A 297 -8.69 -3.93 14.81
CA GLY A 297 -7.49 -4.64 14.33
C GLY A 297 -7.13 -5.88 15.16
N ALA A 298 -7.55 -5.93 16.43
CA ALA A 298 -7.36 -7.09 17.29
C ALA A 298 -8.28 -8.26 16.90
N LEU A 299 -9.51 -7.99 16.45
CA LEU A 299 -10.47 -9.02 16.06
C LEU A 299 -10.11 -9.67 14.71
N TYR A 300 -9.59 -8.91 13.75
CA TYR A 300 -9.11 -9.47 12.47
C TYR A 300 -7.87 -10.36 12.65
N ARG A 301 -6.94 -9.99 13.54
CA ARG A 301 -5.77 -10.82 13.89
C ARG A 301 -6.16 -12.17 14.52
N VAL A 302 -7.26 -12.23 15.27
CA VAL A 302 -7.74 -13.48 15.86
C VAL A 302 -8.32 -14.42 14.80
N ASN A 303 -8.94 -13.89 13.75
CA ASN A 303 -9.60 -14.70 12.73
C ASN A 303 -8.62 -15.38 11.76
N ILE A 304 -7.51 -14.71 11.39
CA ILE A 304 -6.42 -15.32 10.61
C ILE A 304 -5.74 -16.47 11.39
N ASN A 305 -5.54 -16.29 12.70
CA ASN A 305 -4.92 -17.33 13.54
C ASN A 305 -5.75 -18.62 13.57
N SER A 306 -7.08 -18.52 13.55
CA SER A 306 -7.97 -19.68 13.52
C SER A 306 -7.95 -20.42 12.17
N LEU A 307 -7.87 -19.70 11.04
CA LEU A 307 -7.78 -20.30 9.71
C LEU A 307 -6.44 -21.04 9.48
N ILE A 308 -5.33 -20.49 10.01
CA ILE A 308 -4.01 -21.12 9.91
C ILE A 308 -3.91 -22.39 10.77
N GLN A 309 -4.61 -22.48 11.90
CA GLN A 309 -4.63 -23.70 12.72
C GLN A 309 -5.39 -24.84 12.06
N ILE A 310 -6.45 -24.56 11.30
CA ILE A 310 -7.24 -25.57 10.58
C ILE A 310 -6.37 -26.23 9.48
N ASN A 311 -5.54 -25.46 8.78
CA ASN A 311 -4.63 -25.97 7.76
C ASN A 311 -3.35 -26.66 8.31
N ARG A 312 -3.20 -26.76 9.64
CA ARG A 312 -2.12 -27.55 10.28
C ARG A 312 -2.53 -28.99 10.60
N ILE A 313 -3.81 -29.36 10.43
CA ILE A 313 -4.35 -30.69 10.76
C ILE A 313 -4.66 -31.50 9.49
N SER A 314 -4.02 -31.20 8.35
CA SER A 314 -4.11 -32.01 7.12
C SER A 314 -2.74 -32.16 6.47
#